data_AF-K9EWP2-F1
#
_entry.id   AF-K9EWP2-F1
#
_cell.length_a   1.000
_cell.length_b   1.000
_cell.length_c   1.000
_cell.angle_alpha   90.00
_cell.angle_beta   90.00
_cell.angle_gamma   90.00
#
_symmetry.space_group_name_H-M   'P 1'
#
loop_
_entity.id
_entity.type
_entity.pdbx_description
1 polymer ?
#
loop_
_entity_poly.entity_id
_entity_poly.type
_entity_poly.pdbx_seq_one_letter_code
_entity_poly.pdbx_strand_id
1 'polypeptide(L)'
;MSDYPTIQEFADRLDVTKQTVHNHLKKVASTDRTKNARGIIVLTEEEQAGLIESITGKPANEEDLTSASQDLSQKIEDLEAEIDQLKLKIDEKESQIRESNSRNGRQADQIDELNRLLDQQQQLQAVTQKQLNAALEDKTELLEYKEKQEAKGFWARLFNR
;
A
#
# COMPACT_ATOMS: atom_id res chain seq x y z
N MET A 1 -4.98 -23.87 46.44
CA MET A 1 -3.66 -24.50 46.50
C MET A 1 -2.85 -23.78 45.43
N SER A 2 -2.05 -22.78 45.80
CA SER A 2 -1.27 -22.02 44.81
C SER A 2 -0.29 -22.96 44.12
N ASP A 3 -0.32 -22.99 42.80
CA ASP A 3 0.65 -23.72 42.00
C ASP A 3 1.93 -22.89 41.97
N TYR A 4 2.83 -23.17 42.90
CA TYR A 4 4.12 -22.50 42.99
C TYR A 4 5.00 -22.88 41.79
N PRO A 5 5.69 -21.91 41.16
CA PRO A 5 6.54 -22.17 40.01
C PRO A 5 7.71 -23.09 40.40
N THR A 6 8.08 -23.95 39.46
CA THR A 6 9.32 -24.72 39.56
C THR A 6 10.55 -23.83 39.37
N ILE A 7 11.72 -24.33 39.75
CA ILE A 7 13.00 -23.62 39.53
C ILE A 7 13.21 -23.29 38.04
N GLN A 8 12.73 -24.14 37.13
CA GLN A 8 12.86 -23.89 35.69
C GLN A 8 11.95 -22.75 35.23
N GLU A 9 10.67 -22.80 35.57
CA GLU A 9 9.70 -21.77 35.19
C GLU A 9 10.08 -20.41 35.78
N PHE A 10 10.64 -20.39 36.98
CA PHE A 10 11.13 -19.17 37.61
C PHE A 10 12.40 -18.62 36.94
N ALA A 11 13.31 -19.51 36.49
CA ALA A 11 14.49 -19.11 35.75
C ALA A 11 14.12 -18.50 34.39
N ASP A 12 13.15 -19.10 33.69
CA ASP A 12 12.64 -18.62 32.41
C ASP A 12 11.97 -17.23 32.54
N ARG A 13 11.27 -16.96 33.66
CA ARG A 13 10.66 -15.64 33.94
C ARG A 13 11.69 -14.53 34.16
N LEU A 14 12.81 -14.85 34.79
CA LEU A 14 13.87 -13.87 35.08
C LEU A 14 14.93 -13.80 33.97
N ASP A 15 14.77 -14.53 32.88
CA ASP A 15 15.75 -14.67 31.79
C ASP A 15 17.15 -15.04 32.29
N VAL A 16 17.21 -15.95 33.27
CA VAL A 16 18.46 -16.47 33.83
C VAL A 16 18.53 -17.98 33.70
N THR A 17 19.74 -18.53 33.79
CA THR A 17 19.89 -19.98 33.77
C THR A 17 19.32 -20.62 35.05
N LYS A 18 18.77 -21.84 34.92
CA LYS A 18 18.38 -22.68 36.06
C LYS A 18 19.48 -22.81 37.11
N GLN A 19 20.74 -22.86 36.66
CA GLN A 19 21.91 -22.94 37.54
C GLN A 19 22.10 -21.67 38.38
N THR A 20 21.86 -20.49 37.80
CA THR A 20 21.87 -19.21 38.51
C THR A 20 20.85 -19.23 39.65
N VAL A 21 19.59 -19.58 39.35
CA VAL A 21 18.54 -19.69 40.37
C VAL A 21 18.95 -20.68 41.47
N HIS A 22 19.50 -21.84 41.09
CA HIS A 22 19.93 -22.86 42.05
C HIS A 22 21.07 -22.39 42.97
N ASN A 23 22.05 -21.65 42.43
CA ASN A 23 23.18 -21.11 43.20
C ASN A 23 22.72 -20.05 44.21
N HIS A 24 21.77 -19.21 43.83
CA HIS A 24 21.19 -18.20 44.70
C HIS A 24 20.26 -18.81 45.75
N LEU A 25 19.45 -19.80 45.35
CA LEU A 25 18.51 -20.48 46.25
C LEU A 25 19.21 -21.19 47.41
N LYS A 26 20.41 -21.75 47.19
CA LYS A 26 21.25 -22.34 48.25
C LYS A 26 21.67 -21.34 49.33
N LYS A 27 21.70 -20.05 49.01
CA LYS A 27 22.10 -18.98 49.95
C LYS A 27 20.91 -18.45 50.76
N VAL A 28 19.69 -18.60 50.22
CA VAL A 28 18.48 -17.96 50.75
C VAL A 28 17.57 -18.94 51.48
N ALA A 29 17.54 -20.22 51.08
CA ALA A 29 16.59 -21.20 51.61
C ALA A 29 17.22 -22.28 52.52
N SER A 30 16.42 -22.76 53.47
CA SER A 30 16.72 -23.90 54.36
C SER A 30 16.57 -25.26 53.65
N THR A 31 17.08 -26.32 54.28
CA THR A 31 17.32 -27.63 53.64
C THR A 31 16.04 -28.41 53.28
N ASP A 32 14.92 -28.08 53.93
CA ASP A 32 13.62 -28.71 53.70
C ASP A 32 12.80 -27.92 52.69
N ARG A 33 12.65 -28.49 51.47
CA ARG A 33 11.99 -27.82 50.34
C ARG A 33 10.64 -28.41 50.01
N THR A 34 9.73 -27.53 49.62
CA THR A 34 8.40 -27.92 49.17
C THR A 34 8.46 -28.56 47.78
N LYS A 35 7.63 -29.58 47.58
CA LYS A 35 7.49 -30.29 46.31
C LYS A 35 6.02 -30.29 45.91
N ASN A 36 5.75 -30.18 44.61
CA ASN A 36 4.40 -30.32 44.08
C ASN A 36 3.94 -31.79 44.06
N ALA A 37 2.70 -32.02 43.64
CA ALA A 37 2.10 -33.35 43.50
C ALA A 37 2.88 -34.30 42.57
N ARG A 38 3.74 -33.76 41.70
CA ARG A 38 4.63 -34.52 40.80
C ARG A 38 6.03 -34.77 41.40
N GLY A 39 6.26 -34.38 42.65
CA GLY A 39 7.54 -34.52 43.34
C GLY A 39 8.62 -33.53 42.90
N ILE A 40 8.28 -32.51 42.11
CA ILE A 40 9.20 -31.48 41.62
C ILE A 40 9.29 -30.37 42.65
N ILE A 41 10.50 -29.85 42.88
CA ILE A 41 10.74 -28.74 43.81
C ILE A 41 10.12 -27.47 43.25
N VAL A 42 9.29 -26.83 44.06
CA VAL A 42 8.63 -25.56 43.76
C VAL A 42 9.13 -24.47 44.70
N LEU A 43 8.98 -23.22 44.27
CA LEU A 43 9.46 -22.05 45.00
C LEU A 43 8.30 -21.34 45.69
N THR A 44 8.36 -21.24 47.02
CA THR A 44 7.36 -20.46 47.77
C THR A 44 7.45 -18.97 47.42
N GLU A 45 6.42 -18.19 47.73
CA GLU A 45 6.45 -16.73 47.52
C GLU A 45 7.62 -16.06 48.26
N GLU A 46 7.96 -16.54 49.46
CA GLU A 46 9.09 -16.05 50.26
C GLU A 46 10.43 -16.39 49.60
N GLU A 47 10.60 -17.62 49.10
CA GLU A 47 11.80 -18.02 48.34
C GLU A 47 11.93 -17.22 47.03
N GLN A 48 10.82 -16.95 46.34
CA GLN A 48 10.81 -16.14 45.12
C GLN A 48 11.23 -14.70 45.39
N ALA A 49 10.69 -14.07 46.43
CA ALA A 49 11.04 -12.70 46.80
C ALA A 49 12.54 -12.57 47.14
N GLY A 50 13.06 -13.46 47.99
CA GLY A 50 14.49 -13.47 48.33
C GLY A 50 15.40 -13.83 47.16
N LEU A 51 14.93 -14.66 46.22
CA LEU A 51 15.64 -14.95 44.98
C LEU A 51 15.73 -13.74 44.06
N ILE A 52 14.62 -13.00 43.85
CA ILE A 52 14.61 -11.77 43.04
C ILE A 52 15.62 -10.77 43.61
N GLU A 53 15.59 -10.54 44.92
CA GLU A 53 16.53 -9.63 45.58
C GLU A 53 17.99 -10.09 45.41
N SER A 54 18.27 -11.38 45.63
CA SER A 54 19.64 -11.89 45.54
C SER A 54 20.18 -11.93 44.10
N ILE A 55 19.33 -12.10 43.09
CA ILE A 55 19.71 -12.22 41.67
C ILE A 55 19.82 -10.83 41.03
N THR A 56 18.86 -9.94 41.30
CA THR A 56 18.79 -8.60 40.69
C THR A 56 19.46 -7.51 41.52
N GLY A 57 19.77 -7.78 42.79
CA GLY A 57 20.37 -6.82 43.72
C GLY A 57 19.42 -5.71 44.17
N LYS A 58 18.13 -5.80 43.83
CA LYS A 58 17.09 -4.84 44.22
C LYS A 58 15.94 -5.57 44.90
N PRO A 59 15.36 -5.02 45.99
CA PRO A 59 14.11 -5.54 46.50
C PRO A 59 13.06 -5.44 45.40
N ALA A 60 12.20 -6.47 45.28
CA ALA A 60 11.04 -6.42 44.41
C ALA A 60 10.03 -5.41 44.99
N ASN A 61 10.31 -4.12 44.87
CA ASN A 61 9.40 -3.07 45.32
C ASN A 61 8.25 -2.97 44.32
N GLU A 62 7.02 -3.15 44.81
CA GLU A 62 5.80 -3.04 44.02
C GLU A 62 5.69 -1.66 43.32
N GLU A 63 6.27 -0.60 43.89
CA GLU A 63 6.28 0.75 43.30
C GLU A 63 7.01 0.81 41.94
N ASP A 64 8.13 0.10 41.77
CA ASP A 64 8.86 0.07 40.50
C ASP A 64 8.10 -0.70 39.41
N LEU A 65 7.32 -1.72 39.80
CA LEU A 65 6.47 -2.48 38.87
C LEU A 65 5.21 -1.70 38.47
N THR A 66 4.61 -0.97 39.41
CA THR A 66 3.44 -0.13 39.13
C THR A 66 3.77 1.05 38.21
N SER A 67 4.90 1.72 38.42
CA SER A 67 5.35 2.82 37.56
C SER A 67 5.66 2.34 36.14
N ALA A 68 6.39 1.23 35.99
CA ALA A 68 6.63 0.63 34.68
C ALA A 68 5.34 0.20 33.97
N SER A 69 4.36 -0.31 34.72
CA SER A 69 3.05 -0.66 34.16
C SER A 69 2.26 0.58 33.70
N GLN A 70 2.34 1.70 34.43
CA GLN A 70 1.68 2.95 34.05
C GLN A 70 2.32 3.56 32.79
N ASP A 71 3.65 3.57 32.70
CA ASP A 71 4.37 4.04 31.51
C ASP A 71 4.05 3.20 30.27
N LEU A 72 3.95 1.87 30.43
CA LEU A 72 3.56 0.98 29.35
C LEU A 72 2.11 1.22 28.91
N SER A 73 1.19 1.42 29.85
CA SER A 73 -0.21 1.76 29.53
C SER A 73 -0.33 3.07 28.76
N GLN A 74 0.38 4.13 29.20
CA GLN A 74 0.37 5.41 28.49
C GLN A 74 0.91 5.26 27.07
N LYS A 75 1.99 4.49 26.90
CA LYS A 75 2.57 4.23 25.59
C LYS A 75 1.64 3.43 24.67
N ILE A 76 0.83 2.53 25.23
CA ILE A 76 -0.20 1.81 24.48
C ILE A 76 -1.27 2.79 24.00
N GLU A 77 -1.79 3.66 24.89
CA GLU A 77 -2.79 4.67 24.53
C GLU A 77 -2.28 5.62 23.43
N ASP A 78 -1.03 6.08 23.54
CA ASP A 78 -0.41 6.95 22.54
C ASP A 78 -0.29 6.24 21.17
N LEU A 79 0.11 4.97 21.16
CA LEU A 79 0.20 4.16 19.94
C LEU A 79 -1.17 3.86 19.34
N GLU A 80 -2.20 3.63 20.17
CA GLU A 80 -3.58 3.44 19.71
C GLU A 80 -4.11 4.72 19.03
N ALA A 81 -3.85 5.88 19.63
CA ALA A 81 -4.20 7.17 19.05
C ALA A 81 -3.47 7.41 17.71
N GLU A 82 -2.18 7.05 17.61
CA GLU A 82 -1.43 7.14 16.37
C GLU A 82 -1.99 6.21 15.28
N ILE A 83 -2.33 4.97 15.65
CA ILE A 83 -2.97 4.00 14.75
C ILE A 83 -4.28 4.57 14.19
N ASP A 84 -5.11 5.18 15.02
CA ASP A 84 -6.38 5.76 14.57
C ASP A 84 -6.18 6.98 13.66
N GLN A 85 -5.19 7.82 13.94
CA GLN A 85 -4.81 8.90 13.02
C GLN A 85 -4.30 8.37 11.67
N LEU A 86 -3.53 7.28 11.67
CA LEU A 86 -3.04 6.64 10.45
C LEU A 86 -4.19 6.03 9.64
N LYS A 87 -5.17 5.39 10.28
CA LYS A 87 -6.38 4.90 9.60
C LYS A 87 -7.13 6.03 8.89
N LEU A 88 -7.36 7.16 9.58
CA LEU A 88 -8.02 8.33 8.98
C LEU A 88 -7.26 8.86 7.75
N LYS A 89 -5.93 8.92 7.82
CA LYS A 89 -5.09 9.33 6.68
C LYS A 89 -5.17 8.35 5.53
N ILE A 90 -5.23 7.05 5.81
CA ILE A 90 -5.41 6.01 4.79
C ILE A 90 -6.76 6.21 4.10
N ASP A 91 -7.85 6.35 4.85
CA ASP A 91 -9.19 6.55 4.31
C ASP A 91 -9.28 7.81 3.42
N GLU A 92 -8.65 8.91 3.85
CA GLU A 92 -8.56 10.13 3.07
C GLU A 92 -7.79 9.91 1.75
N LYS A 93 -6.63 9.22 1.82
CA LYS A 93 -5.82 8.93 0.64
C LYS A 93 -6.53 7.99 -0.33
N GLU A 94 -7.23 6.99 0.16
CA GLU A 94 -8.07 6.13 -0.67
C GLU A 94 -9.16 6.92 -1.38
N SER A 95 -9.81 7.85 -0.68
CA SER A 95 -10.81 8.74 -1.28
C SER A 95 -10.21 9.59 -2.41
N GLN A 96 -9.04 10.19 -2.17
CA GLN A 96 -8.31 10.96 -3.19
C GLN A 96 -7.94 10.11 -4.41
N ILE A 97 -7.50 8.87 -4.19
CA ILE A 97 -7.18 7.92 -5.28
C ILE A 97 -8.43 7.57 -6.07
N ARG A 98 -9.56 7.27 -5.40
CA ARG A 98 -10.84 6.97 -6.07
C ARG A 98 -11.29 8.15 -6.95
N GLU A 99 -11.20 9.37 -6.44
CA GLU A 99 -11.54 10.56 -7.20
C GLU A 99 -10.61 10.77 -8.41
N SER A 100 -9.29 10.64 -8.20
CA SER A 100 -8.31 10.78 -9.28
C SER A 100 -8.52 9.74 -10.37
N ASN A 101 -8.79 8.48 -10.02
CA ASN A 101 -9.08 7.42 -10.98
C ASN A 101 -10.37 7.70 -11.76
N SER A 102 -11.41 8.22 -11.10
CA SER A 102 -12.64 8.63 -11.78
C SER A 102 -12.38 9.74 -12.81
N ARG A 103 -11.58 10.75 -12.45
CA ARG A 103 -11.18 11.83 -13.37
C ARG A 103 -10.39 11.30 -14.56
N ASN A 104 -9.40 10.43 -14.31
CA ASN A 104 -8.60 9.82 -15.36
C ASN A 104 -9.47 8.97 -16.31
N GLY A 105 -10.44 8.22 -15.79
CA GLY A 105 -11.39 7.46 -16.61
C GLY A 105 -12.19 8.37 -17.56
N ARG A 106 -12.77 9.45 -17.03
CA ARG A 106 -13.50 10.44 -17.85
C ARG A 106 -12.62 11.08 -18.92
N GLN A 107 -11.36 11.39 -18.58
CA GLN A 107 -10.40 11.94 -19.55
C GLN A 107 -10.04 10.93 -20.63
N ALA A 108 -9.88 9.65 -20.28
CA ALA A 108 -9.66 8.58 -21.26
C ALA A 108 -10.85 8.45 -22.22
N ASP A 109 -12.08 8.44 -21.70
CA ASP A 109 -13.29 8.40 -22.52
C ASP A 109 -13.37 9.61 -23.48
N GLN A 110 -12.99 10.80 -23.01
CA GLN A 110 -12.95 12.01 -23.83
C GLN A 110 -11.88 11.93 -24.93
N ILE A 111 -10.70 11.38 -24.63
CA ILE A 111 -9.64 11.16 -25.62
C ILE A 111 -10.10 10.18 -26.69
N ASP A 112 -10.75 9.09 -26.30
CA ASP A 112 -11.29 8.11 -27.24
C ASP A 112 -12.33 8.73 -28.18
N GLU A 113 -13.21 9.57 -27.65
CA GLU A 113 -14.19 10.28 -28.48
C GLU A 113 -13.53 11.29 -29.43
N LEU A 114 -12.56 12.07 -28.96
CA LEU A 114 -11.81 12.99 -29.81
C LEU A 114 -11.04 12.26 -30.91
N ASN A 115 -10.48 11.09 -30.63
CA ASN A 115 -9.80 10.26 -31.62
C ASN A 115 -10.77 9.75 -32.70
N ARG A 116 -11.98 9.34 -32.32
CA ARG A 116 -13.02 8.95 -33.28
C ARG A 116 -13.43 10.11 -34.18
N LEU A 117 -13.67 11.28 -33.60
CA LEU A 117 -14.03 12.48 -34.36
C LEU A 117 -12.91 12.92 -35.30
N LEU A 118 -11.66 12.81 -34.85
CA LEU A 118 -10.49 13.11 -35.67
C LEU A 118 -10.37 12.15 -36.86
N ASP A 119 -10.54 10.84 -36.64
CA ASP A 119 -10.54 9.85 -37.72
C ASP A 119 -11.66 10.11 -38.73
N GLN A 120 -12.88 10.39 -38.25
CA GLN A 120 -14.00 10.78 -39.13
C GLN A 120 -13.67 12.02 -39.95
N GLN A 121 -13.07 13.05 -39.33
CA GLN A 121 -12.67 14.27 -40.04
C GLN A 121 -11.60 13.98 -41.11
N GLN A 122 -10.61 13.15 -40.79
CA GLN A 122 -9.56 12.76 -41.73
C GLN A 122 -10.12 11.98 -42.92
N GLN A 123 -11.06 11.06 -42.68
CA GLN A 123 -11.73 10.31 -43.75
C GLN A 123 -12.55 11.22 -44.66
N LEU A 124 -13.34 12.13 -44.09
CA LEU A 124 -14.12 13.11 -44.86
C LEU A 124 -13.20 14.03 -45.67
N GLN A 125 -12.08 14.46 -45.10
CA GLN A 125 -11.08 15.27 -45.80
C GLN A 125 -10.45 14.51 -46.96
N ALA A 126 -10.13 13.23 -46.79
CA ALA A 126 -9.59 12.39 -47.86
C ALA A 126 -10.60 12.22 -49.01
N VAL A 127 -11.87 11.99 -48.69
CA VAL A 127 -12.95 11.85 -49.69
C VAL A 127 -13.15 13.15 -50.45
N THR A 128 -13.26 14.28 -49.74
CA THR A 128 -13.45 15.60 -50.37
C THR A 128 -12.26 15.99 -51.24
N GLN A 129 -11.03 15.72 -50.81
CA GLN A 129 -9.84 15.96 -51.62
C GLN A 129 -9.84 15.10 -52.88
N LYS A 130 -10.23 13.82 -52.78
CA LYS A 130 -10.34 12.93 -53.94
C LYS A 130 -11.39 13.43 -54.94
N GLN A 131 -12.56 13.85 -54.46
CA GLN A 131 -13.61 14.42 -55.30
C GLN A 131 -13.17 15.71 -55.98
N LEU A 132 -12.46 16.59 -55.26
CA LEU A 132 -11.93 17.83 -55.81
C LEU A 132 -10.92 17.55 -56.93
N ASN A 133 -10.00 16.60 -56.72
CA ASN A 133 -9.02 16.22 -57.73
C ASN A 133 -9.71 15.66 -59.00
N ALA A 134 -10.71 14.78 -58.84
CA ALA A 134 -11.46 14.25 -59.97
C ALA A 134 -12.22 15.36 -60.73
N ALA A 135 -12.87 16.29 -60.02
CA ALA A 135 -13.56 17.40 -60.67
C ALA A 135 -12.60 18.36 -61.41
N LEU A 136 -11.38 18.53 -60.91
CA LEU A 136 -10.33 19.30 -61.59
C LEU A 136 -9.87 18.58 -62.86
N GLU A 137 -9.68 17.26 -62.81
CA GLU A 137 -9.33 16.42 -63.96
C GLU A 137 -10.43 16.49 -65.05
N ASP A 138 -11.69 16.25 -64.68
CA ASP A 138 -12.83 16.38 -65.59
C ASP A 138 -12.89 17.77 -66.25
N LYS A 139 -12.64 18.83 -65.48
CA LYS A 139 -12.62 20.20 -65.99
C LYS A 139 -11.47 20.40 -66.98
N THR A 140 -10.29 19.86 -66.70
CA THR A 140 -9.15 19.96 -67.63
C THR A 140 -9.43 19.24 -68.94
N GLU A 141 -10.00 18.03 -68.89
CA GLU A 141 -10.38 17.28 -70.10
C GLU A 141 -11.43 18.02 -70.94
N LEU A 142 -12.43 18.62 -70.29
CA LEU A 142 -13.45 19.42 -70.98
C LEU A 142 -12.87 20.65 -71.65
N LEU A 143 -11.92 21.34 -71.01
CA LEU A 143 -11.23 22.49 -71.58
C LEU A 143 -10.42 22.06 -72.82
N GLU A 144 -9.63 20.99 -72.71
CA GLU A 144 -8.88 20.47 -73.86
C GLU A 144 -9.79 20.04 -75.01
N TYR A 145 -10.93 19.39 -74.70
CA TYR A 145 -11.91 19.01 -75.71
C TYR A 145 -12.50 20.24 -76.42
N LYS A 146 -12.84 21.28 -75.65
CA LYS A 146 -13.36 22.54 -76.19
C LYS A 146 -12.32 23.23 -77.08
N GLU A 147 -11.07 23.33 -76.64
CA GLU A 147 -9.97 23.90 -77.44
C GLU A 147 -9.77 23.13 -78.76
N LYS A 148 -9.78 21.80 -78.72
CA LYS A 148 -9.70 20.95 -79.93
C LYS A 148 -10.87 21.21 -80.88
N GLN A 149 -12.08 21.40 -80.37
CA GLN A 149 -13.26 21.70 -81.20
C GLN A 149 -13.20 23.11 -81.80
N GLU A 150 -12.80 24.11 -81.01
CA GLU A 150 -12.60 25.48 -81.50
C GLU A 150 -11.52 25.55 -82.59
N ALA A 151 -10.40 24.86 -82.41
CA ALA A 151 -9.34 24.76 -83.41
C ALA A 151 -9.83 24.11 -84.71
N LYS A 152 -10.61 23.02 -84.64
CA LYS A 152 -11.21 22.38 -85.82
C LYS A 152 -12.18 23.31 -86.55
N GLY A 153 -13.04 24.01 -85.80
CA GLY A 153 -13.99 24.98 -86.36
C GLY A 153 -13.30 26.21 -86.97
N PHE A 154 -12.17 26.63 -86.40
CA PHE A 154 -11.34 27.70 -86.94
C PHE A 154 -10.76 27.33 -88.31
N TRP A 155 -10.11 26.17 -88.44
CA TRP A 155 -9.54 25.73 -89.72
C TRP A 155 -10.60 25.48 -90.79
N ALA A 156 -11.76 24.93 -90.42
CA ALA A 156 -12.89 24.74 -91.33
C ALA A 156 -13.43 26.07 -91.88
N ARG A 157 -13.38 27.17 -91.12
CA ARG A 157 -13.78 28.51 -91.60
C ARG A 157 -12.71 29.17 -92.47
N LEU A 158 -11.45 28.90 -92.19
CA LEU A 158 -10.32 29.51 -92.90
C LEU A 158 -10.11 28.93 -94.30
N PHE A 159 -10.33 27.62 -94.48
CA PHE A 159 -10.03 26.90 -95.73
C PHE A 159 -11.24 26.52 -96.59
N ASN A 160 -12.47 26.86 -96.18
CA ASN A 160 -13.69 26.51 -96.92
C ASN A 160 -14.33 27.73 -97.62
N ARG A 161 -13.49 28.63 -98.13
CA ARG A 161 -13.84 29.75 -99.04
C ARG A 161 -13.24 29.51 -100.42
#